data_AF-A0A1G8HQP4-F1
#
_entry.id   AF-A0A1G8HQP4-F1
#
_cell.length_a   1.000
_cell.length_b   1.000
_cell.length_c   1.000
_cell.angle_alpha   90.00
_cell.angle_beta   90.00
_cell.angle_gamma   90.00
#
_symmetry.space_group_name_H-M   'P 1'
#
loop_
_entity.id
_entity.type
_entity.pdbx_description
1 polymer ?
#
loop_
_entity_poly.entity_id
_entity_poly.type
_entity_poly.pdbx_seq_one_letter_code
_entity_poly.pdbx_strand_id
1 'polypeptide(L)'
;MTLNIGIKILSSVSIIILTFSSIGNKRSEEKSESFYHKKYDTLSEIELAKMFDEERKYFDSSCTEETKKAYEDIKRNKLVFFHYFGMVESFKGNAEMNSLLKNYKIEVDSALYYCTIPSSLQNCYARIMRKEIDRKFGPKFIDSLRQISEIQYVKNNPDKIYRFEECDMVSRYPGDKDYNDFFVNSKRDFWKKTEYPIDYEFRKEQDLYSYISADFILYKNGKIDDIKTYLSFQNKKNYKFASYFINQLKNFIKNTHWIPAKSSGIPVNSEMKITIHFK
;
A
#
# COMPACT_ATOMS: atom_id res chain seq x y z
N MET A 1 57.55 29.33 38.11
CA MET A 1 57.48 27.94 37.63
C MET A 1 56.22 27.33 38.22
N THR A 2 55.45 26.62 37.41
CA THR A 2 54.12 26.00 37.67
C THR A 2 52.96 26.95 37.99
N LEU A 3 52.32 27.41 36.91
CA LEU A 3 50.94 27.88 36.86
C LEU A 3 50.02 26.66 37.03
N ASN A 4 49.21 26.61 38.08
CA ASN A 4 48.18 25.60 38.26
C ASN A 4 46.84 26.34 38.39
N ILE A 5 46.11 26.45 37.27
CA ILE A 5 44.82 27.12 37.21
C ILE A 5 43.76 26.10 37.66
N GLY A 6 43.38 26.21 38.93
CA GLY A 6 42.19 25.56 39.47
C GLY A 6 40.94 26.19 38.86
N ILE A 7 40.21 25.39 38.08
CA ILE A 7 38.91 25.75 37.49
C ILE A 7 37.88 25.85 38.62
N LYS A 8 37.29 27.05 38.75
CA LYS A 8 36.12 27.34 39.59
C LYS A 8 34.92 26.55 39.08
N ILE A 9 34.41 25.62 39.89
CA ILE A 9 33.05 25.10 39.76
C ILE A 9 32.13 26.14 40.43
N LEU A 10 31.49 26.99 39.63
CA LEU A 10 30.33 27.76 40.07
C LEU A 10 29.08 26.90 39.82
N SER A 11 28.52 26.42 40.92
CA SER A 11 27.22 25.78 41.01
C SER A 11 26.11 26.81 40.80
N SER A 12 25.67 26.98 39.56
CA SER A 12 24.37 27.59 39.26
C SER A 12 23.35 26.48 39.04
N VAL A 13 22.66 26.13 40.13
CA VAL A 13 21.48 25.27 40.14
C VAL A 13 20.33 26.07 39.51
N SER A 14 20.19 25.94 38.19
CA SER A 14 18.98 26.35 37.49
C SER A 14 17.98 25.20 37.57
N ILE A 15 17.07 25.28 38.53
CA ILE A 15 15.85 24.46 38.57
C ILE A 15 14.98 24.92 37.39
N ILE A 16 15.13 24.25 36.25
CA ILE A 16 14.17 24.34 35.16
C ILE A 16 13.03 23.40 35.53
N ILE A 17 11.94 23.97 36.05
CA ILE A 17 10.66 23.30 36.18
C ILE A 17 10.15 23.08 34.74
N LEU A 18 10.51 21.93 34.16
CA LEU A 18 9.84 21.39 32.99
C LEU A 18 8.42 20.99 33.43
N THR A 19 7.49 21.94 33.37
CA THR A 19 6.07 21.61 33.30
C THR A 19 5.86 20.85 32.00
N PHE A 20 5.90 19.51 32.11
CA PHE A 20 5.35 18.60 31.11
C PHE A 20 3.86 18.92 30.98
N SER A 21 3.55 19.88 30.10
CA SER A 21 2.26 19.94 29.45
C SER A 21 2.19 18.73 28.52
N SER A 22 1.87 17.57 29.10
CA SER A 22 1.29 16.47 28.36
C SER A 22 0.01 16.99 27.73
N ILE A 23 0.13 17.54 26.52
CA ILE A 23 -0.98 17.62 25.57
C ILE A 23 -1.26 16.18 25.20
N GLY A 24 -1.95 15.50 26.12
CA GLY A 24 -2.60 14.24 25.86
C GLY A 24 -3.56 14.52 24.72
N ASN A 25 -3.18 14.04 23.55
CA ASN A 25 -4.02 14.01 22.37
C ASN A 25 -5.20 13.07 22.68
N LYS A 26 -6.17 13.55 23.46
CA LYS A 26 -7.48 12.92 23.65
C LYS A 26 -8.26 13.14 22.35
N ARG A 27 -7.81 12.50 21.28
CA ARG A 27 -8.71 12.13 20.19
C ARG A 27 -9.44 10.89 20.67
N SER A 28 -10.39 11.09 21.58
CA SER A 28 -11.35 10.06 21.91
C SER A 28 -12.11 9.71 20.64
N GLU A 29 -12.13 8.42 20.36
CA GLU A 29 -12.95 7.76 19.37
C GLU A 29 -14.42 8.05 19.66
N GLU A 30 -14.94 9.16 19.14
CA GLU A 30 -16.29 9.14 18.63
C GLU A 30 -16.18 8.73 17.17
N LYS A 31 -16.60 7.49 16.87
CA LYS A 31 -17.06 7.13 15.53
C LYS A 31 -18.16 8.12 15.17
N SER A 32 -17.81 9.27 14.62
CA SER A 32 -18.75 10.07 13.86
C SER A 32 -19.07 9.22 12.64
N GLU A 33 -20.20 8.50 12.67
CA GLU A 33 -20.94 8.25 11.44
C GLU A 33 -20.93 9.58 10.68
N SER A 34 -20.26 9.61 9.52
CA SER A 34 -20.00 10.88 8.86
C SER A 34 -21.33 11.60 8.67
N PHE A 35 -21.39 12.86 9.13
CA PHE A 35 -22.57 13.71 8.99
C PHE A 35 -23.05 13.79 7.51
N TYR A 36 -22.14 13.53 6.58
CA TYR A 36 -22.38 13.41 5.15
C TYR A 36 -23.21 12.16 4.78
N HIS A 37 -22.86 10.96 5.27
CA HIS A 37 -23.62 9.74 4.95
C HIS A 37 -25.09 9.79 5.39
N LYS A 38 -25.36 10.36 6.58
CA LYS A 38 -26.73 10.43 7.12
C LYS A 38 -27.67 11.32 6.31
N LYS A 39 -27.13 12.27 5.52
CA LYS A 39 -27.93 13.18 4.69
C LYS A 39 -28.41 12.48 3.41
N TYR A 40 -27.58 11.66 2.77
CA TYR A 40 -27.90 11.01 1.49
C TYR A 40 -29.03 9.97 1.62
N ASP A 41 -29.08 9.21 2.71
CA ASP A 41 -30.10 8.17 2.91
C ASP A 41 -31.51 8.72 3.19
N THR A 42 -31.62 10.03 3.45
CA THR A 42 -32.90 10.71 3.76
C THR A 42 -33.42 11.60 2.63
N LEU A 43 -32.64 11.78 1.56
CA LEU A 43 -33.02 12.64 0.44
C LEU A 43 -33.92 11.89 -0.53
N SER A 44 -34.96 12.56 -1.02
CA SER A 44 -35.71 12.05 -2.16
C SER A 44 -34.82 12.00 -3.41
N GLU A 45 -35.12 11.09 -4.34
CA GLU A 45 -34.38 10.97 -5.61
C GLU A 45 -34.28 12.30 -6.36
N ILE A 46 -35.31 13.15 -6.27
CA ILE A 46 -35.36 14.47 -6.91
C ILE A 46 -34.37 15.44 -6.26
N GLU A 47 -34.23 15.43 -4.93
CA GLU A 47 -33.27 16.28 -4.23
C GLU A 47 -31.84 15.82 -4.48
N LEU A 48 -31.62 14.51 -4.53
CA LEU A 48 -30.32 13.93 -4.87
C LEU A 48 -29.91 14.30 -6.31
N ALA A 49 -30.83 14.22 -7.27
CA ALA A 49 -30.57 14.63 -8.65
C ALA A 49 -30.21 16.12 -8.76
N LYS A 50 -30.91 17.00 -8.04
CA LYS A 50 -30.60 18.44 -8.00
C LYS A 50 -29.21 18.70 -7.42
N MET A 51 -28.84 18.01 -6.35
CA MET A 51 -27.50 18.13 -5.76
C MET A 51 -26.41 17.70 -6.75
N PHE A 52 -26.60 16.61 -7.48
CA PHE A 52 -25.64 16.19 -8.52
C PHE A 52 -25.53 17.19 -9.67
N ASP A 53 -26.63 17.82 -10.06
CA ASP A 53 -26.62 18.87 -11.09
C ASP A 53 -25.88 20.13 -10.62
N GLU A 54 -26.05 20.52 -9.35
CA GLU A 54 -25.32 21.64 -8.74
C GLU A 54 -23.82 21.34 -8.62
N GLU A 55 -23.46 20.14 -8.16
CA GLU A 55 -22.06 19.69 -8.12
C GLU A 55 -21.44 19.72 -9.52
N ARG A 56 -22.15 19.21 -10.54
CA ARG A 56 -21.66 19.24 -11.93
C ARG A 56 -21.37 20.66 -12.40
N LYS A 57 -22.31 21.60 -12.19
CA LYS A 57 -22.12 23.01 -12.56
C LYS A 57 -20.92 23.63 -11.86
N TYR A 58 -20.72 23.31 -10.58
CA TYR A 58 -19.54 23.75 -9.83
C TYR A 58 -18.25 23.23 -10.48
N PHE A 59 -18.17 21.93 -10.81
CA PHE A 59 -16.98 21.35 -11.45
C PHE A 59 -16.74 21.90 -12.86
N ASP A 60 -17.78 22.16 -13.65
CA ASP A 60 -17.65 22.79 -14.97
C ASP A 60 -17.06 24.21 -14.86
N SER A 61 -17.54 25.00 -13.90
CA SER A 61 -17.01 26.34 -13.64
C SER A 61 -15.55 26.28 -13.16
N SER A 62 -15.25 25.40 -12.19
CA SER A 62 -13.89 25.20 -11.69
C SER A 62 -12.93 24.78 -12.80
N CYS A 63 -13.36 23.84 -13.65
CA CYS A 63 -12.56 23.37 -14.79
C CYS A 63 -12.25 24.49 -15.79
N THR A 64 -13.18 25.42 -16.00
CA THR A 64 -12.99 26.58 -16.88
C THR A 64 -11.89 27.51 -16.33
N GLU A 65 -11.95 27.82 -15.05
CA GLU A 65 -10.95 28.67 -14.37
C GLU A 65 -9.58 27.99 -14.31
N GLU A 66 -9.55 26.71 -13.94
CA GLU A 66 -8.35 25.88 -13.94
C GLU A 66 -7.68 25.82 -15.32
N THR A 67 -8.49 25.70 -16.37
CA THR A 67 -8.01 25.68 -17.76
C THR A 67 -7.34 27.00 -18.12
N LYS A 68 -7.98 28.14 -17.80
CA LYS A 68 -7.40 29.46 -18.03
C LYS A 68 -6.08 29.63 -17.29
N LYS A 69 -6.05 29.28 -16.00
CA LYS A 69 -4.84 29.32 -15.17
C LYS A 69 -3.72 28.46 -15.75
N ALA A 70 -4.04 27.25 -16.20
CA ALA A 70 -3.05 26.34 -16.79
C ALA A 70 -2.38 26.97 -18.02
N TYR A 71 -3.15 27.56 -18.93
CA TYR A 71 -2.59 28.24 -20.10
C TYR A 71 -1.77 29.48 -19.75
N GLU A 72 -2.17 30.25 -18.73
CA GLU A 72 -1.39 31.39 -18.24
C GLU A 72 -0.03 30.95 -17.66
N ASP A 73 -0.01 29.88 -16.88
CA ASP A 73 1.22 29.30 -16.32
C ASP A 73 2.13 28.73 -17.43
N ILE A 74 1.55 28.02 -18.41
CA ILE A 74 2.29 27.50 -19.58
C ILE A 74 2.94 28.65 -20.37
N LYS A 75 2.22 29.76 -20.60
CA LYS A 75 2.77 30.96 -21.25
C LYS A 75 3.96 31.55 -20.49
N ARG A 76 4.02 31.35 -19.18
CA ARG A 76 5.14 31.76 -18.30
C ARG A 76 6.24 30.69 -18.19
N ASN A 77 6.21 29.65 -19.01
CA ASN A 77 7.09 28.48 -18.96
C ASN A 77 7.04 27.71 -17.64
N LYS A 78 5.94 27.83 -16.88
CA LYS A 78 5.71 27.06 -15.67
C LYS A 78 5.08 25.72 -16.02
N LEU A 79 5.69 24.63 -15.53
CA LEU A 79 5.18 23.27 -15.66
C LEU A 79 4.98 22.67 -14.28
N VAL A 80 3.85 22.00 -14.08
CA VAL A 80 3.50 21.36 -12.80
C VAL A 80 3.08 19.92 -13.05
N PHE A 81 3.72 18.98 -12.37
CA PHE A 81 3.31 17.59 -12.32
C PHE A 81 2.49 17.32 -11.06
N PHE A 82 1.43 16.51 -11.17
CA PHE A 82 0.56 16.18 -10.05
C PHE A 82 0.71 14.71 -9.67
N HIS A 83 0.95 14.47 -8.38
CA HIS A 83 0.67 13.16 -7.80
C HIS A 83 -0.82 13.08 -7.48
N TYR A 84 -1.48 12.05 -7.98
CA TYR A 84 -2.88 11.79 -7.64
C TYR A 84 -2.96 10.93 -6.38
N PHE A 85 -3.90 11.27 -5.51
CA PHE A 85 -4.21 10.55 -4.28
C PHE A 85 -5.69 10.15 -4.27
N GLY A 86 -5.99 8.93 -3.86
CA GLY A 86 -7.34 8.36 -3.85
C GLY A 86 -7.29 6.84 -3.72
N MET A 87 -8.45 6.16 -3.84
CA MET A 87 -8.51 4.70 -3.64
C MET A 87 -7.74 3.86 -4.69
N VAL A 88 -7.30 4.46 -5.80
CA VAL A 88 -6.83 3.72 -6.98
C VAL A 88 -5.37 3.95 -7.35
N GLU A 89 -4.74 5.02 -6.87
CA GLU A 89 -3.36 5.36 -7.24
C GLU A 89 -2.53 5.68 -5.99
N SER A 90 -1.60 4.79 -5.68
CA SER A 90 -0.53 5.02 -4.71
C SER A 90 0.78 4.61 -5.36
N PHE A 91 1.53 5.58 -5.87
CA PHE A 91 2.83 5.33 -6.46
C PHE A 91 3.92 5.32 -5.37
N LYS A 92 4.74 4.27 -5.39
CA LYS A 92 6.00 4.27 -4.63
C LYS A 92 6.99 5.22 -5.29
N GLY A 93 7.97 5.68 -4.52
CA GLY A 93 9.05 6.52 -5.03
C GLY A 93 8.68 7.97 -5.37
N ASN A 94 7.64 8.54 -4.75
CA ASN A 94 7.27 9.95 -5.01
C ASN A 94 8.37 10.94 -4.63
N ALA A 95 9.17 10.67 -3.58
CA ALA A 95 10.30 11.52 -3.23
C ALA A 95 11.41 11.49 -4.30
N GLU A 96 11.70 10.30 -4.82
CA GLU A 96 12.62 10.08 -5.93
C GLU A 96 12.10 10.76 -7.21
N MET A 97 10.81 10.62 -7.51
CA MET A 97 10.16 11.27 -8.66
C MET A 97 10.26 12.80 -8.58
N ASN A 98 10.01 13.38 -7.41
CA ASN A 98 10.12 14.83 -7.19
C ASN A 98 11.54 15.33 -7.47
N SER A 99 12.53 14.55 -7.03
CA SER A 99 13.95 14.85 -7.25
C SER A 99 14.31 14.80 -8.75
N LEU A 100 13.78 13.83 -9.49
CA LEU A 100 13.95 13.73 -10.93
C LEU A 100 13.29 14.90 -11.67
N LEU A 101 12.04 15.23 -11.36
CA LEU A 101 11.28 16.30 -12.00
C LEU A 101 11.92 17.69 -11.81
N LYS A 102 12.52 17.94 -10.64
CA LYS A 102 13.23 19.18 -10.34
C LYS A 102 14.35 19.48 -11.35
N ASN A 103 15.03 18.45 -11.87
CA ASN A 103 16.09 18.61 -12.88
C ASN A 103 15.56 19.16 -14.20
N TYR A 104 14.26 19.02 -14.45
CA TYR A 104 13.59 19.52 -15.65
C TYR A 104 12.80 20.82 -15.39
N LYS A 105 12.97 21.42 -14.21
CA LYS A 105 12.22 22.60 -13.75
C LYS A 105 10.70 22.39 -13.79
N ILE A 106 10.27 21.18 -13.47
CA ILE A 106 8.85 20.83 -13.31
C ILE A 106 8.54 20.87 -11.82
N GLU A 107 7.62 21.76 -11.43
CA GLU A 107 7.09 21.82 -10.07
C GLU A 107 6.22 20.59 -9.78
N VAL A 108 6.06 20.27 -8.50
CA VAL A 108 5.21 19.14 -8.07
C VAL A 108 4.10 19.66 -7.20
N ASP A 109 2.90 19.17 -7.46
CA ASP A 109 1.72 19.38 -6.64
C ASP A 109 0.95 18.06 -6.49
N SER A 110 -0.21 18.12 -5.86
CA SER A 110 -1.05 16.97 -5.55
C SER A 110 -2.50 17.24 -5.90
N ALA A 111 -3.21 16.19 -6.31
CA ALA A 111 -4.63 16.26 -6.62
C ALA A 111 -5.35 15.04 -6.05
N LEU A 112 -6.57 15.23 -5.57
CA LEU A 112 -7.44 14.12 -5.17
C LEU A 112 -8.23 13.63 -6.38
N TYR A 113 -8.44 12.31 -6.44
CA TYR A 113 -9.31 11.69 -7.43
C TYR A 113 -10.58 11.17 -6.75
N TYR A 114 -11.73 11.65 -7.22
CA TYR A 114 -13.04 11.31 -6.68
C TYR A 114 -13.78 10.31 -7.58
N CYS A 115 -14.44 9.32 -6.99
CA CYS A 115 -15.17 8.29 -7.75
C CYS A 115 -16.54 8.78 -8.27
N THR A 116 -17.12 9.78 -7.61
CA THR A 116 -18.49 10.26 -7.87
C THR A 116 -18.57 11.35 -8.94
N ILE A 117 -17.42 11.89 -9.36
CA ILE A 117 -17.36 12.99 -10.32
C ILE A 117 -16.85 12.45 -11.66
N PRO A 118 -17.43 12.84 -12.81
CA PRO A 118 -16.89 12.46 -14.12
C PRO A 118 -15.41 12.84 -14.25
N SER A 119 -14.57 11.91 -14.72
CA SER A 119 -13.13 12.13 -14.90
C SER A 119 -12.81 13.30 -15.82
N SER A 120 -13.72 13.63 -16.74
CA SER A 120 -13.57 14.76 -17.66
C SER A 120 -13.58 16.13 -16.96
N LEU A 121 -14.21 16.21 -15.79
CA LEU A 121 -14.46 17.45 -15.02
C LEU A 121 -13.54 17.60 -13.81
N GLN A 122 -12.73 16.59 -13.49
CA GLN A 122 -11.79 16.64 -12.38
C GLN A 122 -10.40 17.06 -12.86
N ASN A 123 -9.71 17.83 -12.03
CA ASN A 123 -8.28 18.10 -12.16
C ASN A 123 -7.89 18.64 -13.56
N CYS A 124 -8.68 19.56 -14.10
CA CYS A 124 -8.51 20.09 -15.46
C CYS A 124 -7.16 20.79 -15.63
N TYR A 125 -6.70 21.52 -14.61
CA TYR A 125 -5.37 22.12 -14.59
C TYR A 125 -4.28 21.06 -14.76
N ALA A 126 -4.32 20.00 -13.94
CA ALA A 126 -3.35 18.92 -13.94
C ALA A 126 -3.32 18.17 -15.28
N ARG A 127 -4.49 17.95 -15.90
CA ARG A 127 -4.61 17.33 -17.22
C ARG A 127 -3.95 18.17 -18.32
N ILE A 128 -4.14 19.49 -18.30
CA ILE A 128 -3.53 20.40 -19.28
C ILE A 128 -2.02 20.46 -19.07
N MET A 129 -1.56 20.56 -17.83
CA MET A 129 -0.13 20.52 -17.50
C MET A 129 0.53 19.21 -17.94
N ARG A 130 -0.13 18.06 -17.74
CA ARG A 130 0.38 16.77 -18.23
C ARG A 130 0.53 16.76 -19.75
N LYS A 131 -0.47 17.26 -20.49
CA LYS A 131 -0.39 17.38 -21.96
C LYS A 131 0.77 18.26 -22.41
N GLU A 132 1.01 19.37 -21.71
CA GLU A 132 2.13 20.25 -22.05
C GLU A 132 3.49 19.62 -21.74
N ILE A 133 3.61 18.89 -20.63
CA ILE A 133 4.81 18.10 -20.31
C ILE A 133 5.06 17.06 -21.41
N ASP A 134 4.03 16.31 -21.82
CA ASP A 134 4.13 15.31 -22.88
C ASP A 134 4.48 15.94 -24.23
N ARG A 135 3.94 17.12 -24.54
CA ARG A 135 4.30 17.89 -25.75
C ARG A 135 5.78 18.30 -25.75
N LYS A 136 6.32 18.72 -24.60
CA LYS A 136 7.68 19.24 -24.47
C LYS A 136 8.75 18.15 -24.40
N PHE A 137 8.47 17.05 -23.71
CA PHE A 137 9.46 16.00 -23.41
C PHE A 137 9.14 14.64 -24.06
N GLY A 138 7.96 14.51 -24.67
CA GLY A 138 7.47 13.27 -25.27
C GLY A 138 6.51 12.52 -24.35
N PRO A 139 5.56 11.74 -24.92
CA PRO A 139 4.48 11.11 -24.17
C PRO A 139 4.93 10.04 -23.16
N LYS A 140 6.14 9.49 -23.31
CA LYS A 140 6.71 8.48 -22.41
C LYS A 140 7.58 9.07 -21.30
N PHE A 141 7.74 10.40 -21.27
CA PHE A 141 8.72 11.06 -20.40
C PHE A 141 8.44 10.79 -18.91
N ILE A 142 7.23 11.10 -18.45
CA ILE A 142 6.86 10.89 -17.05
C ILE A 142 6.88 9.41 -16.69
N ASP A 143 6.42 8.52 -17.58
CA ASP A 143 6.39 7.09 -17.33
C ASP A 143 7.80 6.52 -17.16
N SER A 144 8.75 7.03 -17.96
CA SER A 144 10.18 6.70 -17.85
C SER A 144 10.76 7.21 -16.53
N LEU A 145 10.46 8.45 -16.13
CA LEU A 145 10.88 8.98 -14.83
C LEU A 145 10.27 8.20 -13.68
N ARG A 146 9.00 7.77 -13.80
CA ARG A 146 8.33 6.94 -12.80
C ARG A 146 9.06 5.62 -12.63
N GLN A 147 9.37 4.91 -13.72
CA GLN A 147 10.13 3.67 -13.67
C GLN A 147 11.49 3.85 -12.97
N ILE A 148 12.21 4.93 -13.29
CA ILE A 148 13.48 5.26 -12.63
C ILE A 148 13.26 5.53 -11.14
N SER A 149 12.23 6.31 -10.78
CA SER A 149 11.92 6.66 -9.39
C SER A 149 11.60 5.44 -8.54
N GLU A 150 10.87 4.46 -9.08
CA GLU A 150 10.55 3.23 -8.36
C GLU A 150 11.78 2.36 -8.16
N ILE A 151 12.65 2.24 -9.19
CA ILE A 151 13.93 1.55 -9.08
C ILE A 151 14.81 2.20 -7.99
N GLN A 152 14.88 3.53 -7.98
CA GLN A 152 15.63 4.27 -6.96
C GLN A 152 15.04 4.05 -5.58
N TYR A 153 13.71 4.10 -5.44
CA TYR A 153 13.02 3.83 -4.19
C TYR A 153 13.36 2.45 -3.63
N VAL A 154 13.34 1.41 -4.47
CA VAL A 154 13.69 0.05 -4.03
C VAL A 154 15.16 -0.03 -3.60
N LYS A 155 16.07 0.59 -4.35
CA LYS A 155 17.50 0.63 -4.02
C LYS A 155 17.79 1.38 -2.72
N ASN A 156 17.04 2.44 -2.44
CA ASN A 156 17.16 3.24 -1.22
C ASN A 156 16.57 2.56 0.01
N ASN A 157 15.77 1.50 -0.17
CA ASN A 157 15.10 0.77 0.90
C ASN A 157 15.46 -0.73 0.88
N PRO A 158 16.74 -1.10 0.95
CA PRO A 158 17.19 -2.47 0.69
C PRO A 158 16.68 -3.49 1.71
N ASP A 159 16.32 -3.04 2.92
CA ASP A 159 15.89 -3.90 4.03
C ASP A 159 14.39 -3.80 4.31
N LYS A 160 13.65 -2.96 3.58
CA LYS A 160 12.20 -2.86 3.70
C LYS A 160 11.57 -4.24 3.42
N ILE A 161 10.64 -4.62 4.28
CA ILE A 161 9.73 -5.73 4.03
C ILE A 161 8.54 -5.15 3.26
N TYR A 162 8.42 -5.54 2.00
CA TYR A 162 7.36 -5.08 1.12
C TYR A 162 6.09 -5.88 1.39
N ARG A 163 4.96 -5.17 1.41
CA ARG A 163 3.68 -5.86 1.38
C ARG A 163 3.53 -6.61 0.07
N PHE A 164 2.68 -7.62 0.13
CA PHE A 164 2.44 -8.49 -1.00
C PHE A 164 2.02 -7.72 -2.26
N GLU A 165 1.17 -6.70 -2.11
CA GLU A 165 0.61 -5.88 -3.19
C GLU A 165 1.57 -4.82 -3.74
N GLU A 166 2.67 -4.53 -3.03
CA GLU A 166 3.70 -3.57 -3.49
C GLU A 166 4.71 -4.19 -4.47
N CYS A 167 4.68 -5.53 -4.59
CA CYS A 167 5.59 -6.32 -5.40
C CYS A 167 5.04 -6.57 -6.82
N ASP A 168 5.92 -6.94 -7.73
CA ASP A 168 5.58 -7.35 -9.09
C ASP A 168 4.64 -8.58 -9.06
N MET A 169 3.62 -8.58 -9.92
CA MET A 169 2.60 -9.64 -10.01
C MET A 169 3.12 -10.89 -10.75
N VAL A 170 4.18 -11.49 -10.22
CA VAL A 170 4.75 -12.76 -10.69
C VAL A 170 4.59 -13.84 -9.63
N SER A 171 4.48 -15.10 -10.03
CA SER A 171 4.43 -16.20 -9.06
C SER A 171 5.73 -16.27 -8.26
N ARG A 172 5.58 -16.51 -6.96
CA ARG A 172 6.69 -16.71 -6.00
C ARG A 172 6.87 -18.20 -5.67
N TYR A 173 6.09 -19.07 -6.30
CA TYR A 173 6.11 -20.51 -6.09
C TYR A 173 6.90 -21.20 -7.23
N PRO A 174 7.75 -22.19 -6.90
CA PRO A 174 8.65 -22.77 -7.88
C PRO A 174 7.90 -23.52 -8.98
N GLY A 175 8.26 -23.23 -10.24
CA GLY A 175 7.70 -23.87 -11.43
C GLY A 175 6.43 -23.22 -12.00
N ASP A 176 5.83 -22.28 -11.27
CA ASP A 176 4.66 -21.54 -11.73
C ASP A 176 5.06 -20.41 -12.68
N LYS A 177 4.26 -20.21 -13.73
CA LYS A 177 4.44 -19.10 -14.67
C LYS A 177 3.59 -17.91 -14.27
N ASP A 178 2.36 -18.18 -13.88
CA ASP A 178 1.38 -17.15 -13.57
C ASP A 178 1.11 -17.06 -12.07
N TYR A 179 0.80 -15.84 -11.65
CA TYR A 179 0.45 -15.53 -10.27
C TYR A 179 -0.72 -16.38 -9.75
N ASN A 180 -1.72 -16.67 -10.59
CA ASN A 180 -2.88 -17.45 -10.17
C ASN A 180 -2.55 -18.94 -9.96
N ASP A 181 -1.51 -19.47 -10.62
CA ASP A 181 -1.09 -20.86 -10.49
C ASP A 181 -0.63 -21.15 -9.05
N PHE A 182 -0.04 -20.15 -8.38
CA PHE A 182 0.40 -20.25 -6.99
C PHE A 182 -0.70 -20.79 -6.08
N PHE A 183 -1.92 -20.27 -6.19
CA PHE A 183 -3.01 -20.65 -5.31
C PHE A 183 -3.51 -22.07 -5.54
N VAL A 184 -3.25 -22.64 -6.71
CA VAL A 184 -3.67 -24.00 -7.08
C VAL A 184 -2.55 -24.98 -6.77
N ASN A 185 -1.35 -24.70 -7.26
CA ASN A 185 -0.21 -25.61 -7.18
C ASN A 185 0.31 -25.76 -5.75
N SER A 186 0.42 -24.68 -4.99
CA SER A 186 0.83 -24.76 -3.59
C SER A 186 -0.13 -25.61 -2.74
N LYS A 187 -1.44 -25.49 -2.96
CA LYS A 187 -2.46 -26.30 -2.27
C LYS A 187 -2.37 -27.77 -2.67
N ARG A 188 -2.28 -28.04 -3.97
CA ARG A 188 -2.13 -29.41 -4.49
C ARG A 188 -0.90 -30.08 -3.89
N ASP A 189 0.24 -29.41 -3.91
CA ASP A 189 1.51 -29.99 -3.49
C ASP A 189 1.61 -30.14 -1.97
N PHE A 190 0.95 -29.27 -1.20
CA PHE A 190 0.75 -29.47 0.23
C PHE A 190 -0.01 -30.79 0.50
N TRP A 191 -1.14 -31.00 -0.17
CA TRP A 191 -1.97 -32.20 0.02
C TRP A 191 -1.35 -33.47 -0.57
N LYS A 192 -0.40 -33.38 -1.50
CA LYS A 192 0.40 -34.54 -1.94
C LYS A 192 1.35 -35.06 -0.86
N LYS A 193 1.73 -34.21 0.10
CA LYS A 193 2.69 -34.52 1.17
C LYS A 193 2.02 -34.66 2.55
N THR A 194 0.72 -34.35 2.64
CA THR A 194 -0.03 -34.30 3.88
C THR A 194 -1.26 -35.17 3.77
N GLU A 195 -1.38 -36.14 4.66
CA GLU A 195 -2.54 -37.01 4.74
C GLU A 195 -3.51 -36.52 5.81
N TYR A 196 -4.78 -36.87 5.66
CA TYR A 196 -5.76 -36.64 6.72
C TYR A 196 -5.60 -37.72 7.79
N PRO A 197 -5.59 -37.36 9.08
CA PRO A 197 -5.69 -38.33 10.16
C PRO A 197 -6.93 -39.21 9.98
N ILE A 198 -6.83 -40.49 10.36
CA ILE A 198 -7.89 -41.51 10.13
C ILE A 198 -9.24 -41.09 10.73
N ASP A 199 -9.21 -40.39 11.85
CA ASP A 199 -10.36 -39.93 12.62
C ASP A 199 -10.68 -38.44 12.40
N TYR A 200 -10.24 -37.87 11.27
CA TYR A 200 -10.61 -36.53 10.82
C TYR A 200 -12.06 -36.50 10.32
N GLU A 201 -12.88 -35.63 10.89
CA GLU A 201 -14.28 -35.46 10.48
C GLU A 201 -14.37 -34.42 9.35
N PHE A 202 -14.66 -34.86 8.13
CA PHE A 202 -14.85 -33.98 6.97
C PHE A 202 -16.11 -33.12 7.11
N ARG A 203 -16.08 -31.95 6.45
CA ARG A 203 -17.26 -31.07 6.41
C ARG A 203 -18.38 -31.73 5.61
N LYS A 204 -19.63 -31.31 5.85
CA LYS A 204 -20.73 -31.61 4.94
C LYS A 204 -20.73 -30.63 3.77
N GLU A 205 -21.38 -30.97 2.66
CA GLU A 205 -21.32 -30.20 1.42
C GLU A 205 -21.73 -28.73 1.60
N GLN A 206 -22.72 -28.47 2.45
CA GLN A 206 -23.26 -27.13 2.74
C GLN A 206 -22.49 -26.36 3.84
N ASP A 207 -21.57 -27.02 4.54
CA ASP A 207 -20.80 -26.37 5.60
C ASP A 207 -19.70 -25.49 5.01
N LEU A 208 -19.35 -24.41 5.72
CA LEU A 208 -18.18 -23.61 5.38
C LEU A 208 -16.90 -24.46 5.39
N TYR A 209 -15.89 -24.03 4.64
CA TYR A 209 -14.59 -24.69 4.68
C TYR A 209 -13.87 -24.42 6.00
N SER A 210 -13.23 -25.46 6.53
CA SER A 210 -12.15 -25.26 7.50
C SER A 210 -10.91 -24.80 6.74
N TYR A 211 -10.00 -24.07 7.39
CA TYR A 211 -8.76 -23.63 6.76
C TYR A 211 -7.59 -23.56 7.73
N ILE A 212 -6.39 -23.64 7.16
CA ILE A 212 -5.14 -23.28 7.82
C ILE A 212 -4.39 -22.30 6.93
N SER A 213 -3.95 -21.20 7.51
CA SER A 213 -3.18 -20.17 6.84
C SER A 213 -1.85 -19.94 7.54
N ALA A 214 -0.88 -19.43 6.80
CA ALA A 214 0.34 -18.90 7.38
C ALA A 214 0.72 -17.59 6.68
N ASP A 215 1.12 -16.62 7.51
CA ASP A 215 1.82 -15.42 7.08
C ASP A 215 3.31 -15.60 7.43
N PHE A 216 4.21 -15.18 6.56
CA PHE A 216 5.66 -15.30 6.76
C PHE A 216 6.44 -14.27 5.95
N ILE A 217 7.71 -14.04 6.31
CA ILE A 217 8.62 -13.18 5.55
C ILE A 217 9.46 -14.04 4.61
N LEU A 218 9.45 -13.72 3.33
CA LEU A 218 10.37 -14.23 2.32
C LEU A 218 11.42 -13.15 2.03
N TYR A 219 12.67 -13.41 2.40
CA TYR A 219 13.78 -12.49 2.16
C TYR A 219 14.27 -12.56 0.71
N LYS A 220 14.91 -11.48 0.24
CA LYS A 220 15.47 -11.38 -1.11
C LYS A 220 16.51 -12.47 -1.46
N ASN A 221 17.06 -13.15 -0.45
CA ASN A 221 17.99 -14.27 -0.60
C ASN A 221 17.30 -15.66 -0.55
N GLY A 222 15.97 -15.72 -0.46
CA GLY A 222 15.19 -16.95 -0.35
C GLY A 222 15.01 -17.48 1.07
N LYS A 223 15.62 -16.85 2.11
CA LYS A 223 15.39 -17.23 3.51
C LYS A 223 13.93 -16.97 3.89
N ILE A 224 13.35 -17.87 4.69
CA ILE A 224 12.05 -17.69 5.34
C ILE A 224 12.24 -17.37 6.83
N ASP A 225 11.42 -16.47 7.36
CA ASP A 225 11.34 -16.17 8.79
C ASP A 225 9.91 -15.79 9.23
N ASP A 226 9.69 -15.64 10.54
CA ASP A 226 8.44 -15.15 11.16
C ASP A 226 7.17 -15.87 10.69
N ILE A 227 7.19 -17.21 10.63
CA ILE A 227 6.03 -18.01 10.23
C ILE A 227 4.96 -17.99 11.32
N LYS A 228 3.89 -17.23 11.08
CA LYS A 228 2.70 -17.11 11.93
C LYS A 228 1.55 -17.90 11.31
N THR A 229 0.97 -18.82 12.07
CA THR A 229 -0.09 -19.72 11.58
C THR A 229 -1.43 -19.41 12.21
N TYR A 230 -2.49 -19.46 11.40
CA TYR A 230 -3.89 -19.33 11.82
C TYR A 230 -4.65 -20.56 11.35
N LEU A 231 -5.47 -21.12 12.22
CA LEU A 231 -6.23 -22.32 11.90
C LEU A 231 -7.66 -22.17 12.41
N SER A 232 -8.61 -22.59 11.60
CA SER A 232 -10.01 -22.68 12.00
C SER A 232 -10.62 -23.97 11.46
N PHE A 233 -11.10 -24.80 12.38
CA PHE A 233 -11.97 -25.92 12.05
C PHE A 233 -13.43 -25.57 12.33
N GLN A 234 -14.32 -25.88 11.37
CA GLN A 234 -15.76 -25.82 11.60
C GLN A 234 -16.19 -26.89 12.61
N ASN A 235 -15.65 -28.10 12.47
CA ASN A 235 -15.88 -29.17 13.44
C ASN A 235 -14.90 -29.07 14.62
N LYS A 236 -15.43 -28.77 15.81
CA LYS A 236 -14.64 -28.57 17.03
C LYS A 236 -13.81 -29.80 17.42
N LYS A 237 -14.23 -31.02 17.04
CA LYS A 237 -13.47 -32.24 17.36
C LYS A 237 -12.13 -32.32 16.61
N ASN A 238 -12.03 -31.67 15.45
CA ASN A 238 -10.80 -31.69 14.65
C ASN A 238 -9.67 -30.85 15.26
N TYR A 239 -9.94 -30.00 16.27
CA TYR A 239 -8.88 -29.23 16.95
C TYR A 239 -7.84 -30.12 17.63
N LYS A 240 -8.14 -31.40 17.91
CA LYS A 240 -7.13 -32.37 18.36
C LYS A 240 -5.98 -32.57 17.35
N PHE A 241 -6.19 -32.25 16.07
CA PHE A 241 -5.18 -32.32 15.01
C PHE A 241 -4.51 -30.98 14.70
N ALA A 242 -4.83 -29.90 15.42
CA ALA A 242 -4.32 -28.57 15.09
C ALA A 242 -2.78 -28.54 15.03
N SER A 243 -2.11 -29.10 16.03
CA SER A 243 -0.64 -29.18 16.07
C SER A 243 -0.06 -29.96 14.89
N TYR A 244 -0.72 -31.04 14.46
CA TYR A 244 -0.29 -31.83 13.30
C TYR A 244 -0.29 -30.96 12.04
N PHE A 245 -1.43 -30.35 11.70
CA PHE A 245 -1.54 -29.54 10.48
C PHE A 245 -0.68 -28.28 10.51
N ILE A 246 -0.52 -27.64 11.68
CA ILE A 246 0.40 -26.50 11.86
C ILE A 246 1.84 -26.92 11.55
N ASN A 247 2.28 -28.07 12.05
CA ASN A 247 3.63 -28.57 11.79
C ASN A 247 3.82 -28.95 10.32
N GLN A 248 2.82 -29.58 9.69
CA GLN A 248 2.86 -29.89 8.26
C GLN A 248 2.97 -28.63 7.41
N LEU A 249 2.18 -27.59 7.71
CA LEU A 249 2.24 -26.32 6.98
C LEU A 249 3.59 -25.62 7.17
N LYS A 250 4.10 -25.56 8.41
CA LYS A 250 5.43 -24.99 8.69
C LYS A 250 6.55 -25.73 7.94
N ASN A 251 6.51 -27.06 7.93
CA ASN A 251 7.48 -27.87 7.20
C ASN A 251 7.35 -27.68 5.68
N PHE A 252 6.14 -27.62 5.16
CA PHE A 252 5.90 -27.32 3.75
C PHE A 252 6.48 -25.97 3.34
N ILE A 253 6.26 -24.92 4.13
CA ILE A 253 6.79 -23.58 3.87
C ILE A 253 8.33 -23.58 3.92
N LYS A 254 8.92 -24.18 4.95
CA LYS A 254 10.40 -24.20 5.12
C LYS A 254 11.13 -24.98 4.03
N ASN A 255 10.51 -26.05 3.52
CA ASN A 255 11.12 -26.93 2.53
C ASN A 255 10.77 -26.57 1.07
N THR A 256 9.93 -25.56 0.87
CA THR A 256 9.63 -25.03 -0.47
C THR A 256 10.73 -24.06 -0.90
N HIS A 257 11.24 -24.24 -2.11
CA HIS A 257 12.22 -23.33 -2.72
C HIS A 257 11.50 -22.11 -3.31
N TRP A 258 11.09 -21.19 -2.44
CA TRP A 258 10.37 -19.98 -2.83
C TRP A 258 11.23 -19.09 -3.75
N ILE A 259 10.59 -18.50 -4.75
CA ILE A 259 11.21 -17.50 -5.61
C ILE A 259 11.04 -16.14 -4.92
N PRO A 260 12.12 -15.42 -4.59
CA PRO A 260 12.03 -14.11 -3.95
C PRO A 260 11.11 -13.16 -4.73
N ALA A 261 10.29 -12.41 -4.01
CA ALA A 261 9.50 -11.35 -4.62
C ALA A 261 10.41 -10.31 -5.26
N LYS A 262 9.89 -9.65 -6.30
CA LYS A 262 10.53 -8.54 -6.95
C LYS A 262 9.68 -7.29 -6.82
N SER A 263 10.32 -6.13 -6.79
CA SER A 263 9.68 -4.84 -6.95
C SER A 263 10.44 -4.07 -8.02
N SER A 264 9.76 -3.71 -9.10
CA SER A 264 10.37 -3.07 -10.27
C SER A 264 11.55 -3.90 -10.81
N GLY A 265 11.40 -5.23 -10.82
CA GLY A 265 12.40 -6.19 -11.29
C GLY A 265 13.53 -6.53 -10.30
N ILE A 266 13.61 -5.85 -9.14
CA ILE A 266 14.68 -6.02 -8.15
C ILE A 266 14.21 -6.96 -7.02
N PRO A 267 14.96 -8.00 -6.65
CA PRO A 267 14.63 -8.86 -5.51
C PRO A 267 14.51 -8.07 -4.19
N VAL A 268 13.42 -8.29 -3.44
CA VAL A 268 13.11 -7.61 -2.17
C VAL A 268 12.70 -8.59 -1.08
N ASN A 269 12.73 -8.13 0.17
CA ASN A 269 12.09 -8.86 1.26
C ASN A 269 10.58 -8.61 1.15
N SER A 270 9.75 -9.63 1.34
CA SER A 270 8.30 -9.51 1.17
C SER A 270 7.50 -10.32 2.18
N GLU A 271 6.35 -9.79 2.54
CA GLU A 271 5.29 -10.55 3.20
C GLU A 271 4.70 -11.57 2.22
N MET A 272 4.46 -12.77 2.74
CA MET A 272 3.86 -13.90 2.04
C MET A 272 2.69 -14.43 2.86
N LYS A 273 1.66 -14.89 2.15
CA LYS A 273 0.51 -15.56 2.74
C LYS A 273 0.17 -16.82 1.95
N ILE A 274 -0.05 -17.92 2.65
CA ILE A 274 -0.62 -19.13 2.09
C ILE A 274 -1.87 -19.52 2.89
N THR A 275 -2.90 -19.96 2.19
CA THR A 275 -4.13 -20.48 2.80
C THR A 275 -4.50 -21.80 2.16
N ILE A 276 -4.53 -22.85 2.97
CA ILE A 276 -4.97 -24.19 2.59
C ILE A 276 -6.38 -24.39 3.13
N HIS A 277 -7.30 -24.77 2.25
CA HIS A 277 -8.63 -25.18 2.64
C HIS A 277 -8.63 -26.70 2.81
N PHE A 278 -9.24 -27.18 3.89
CA PHE A 278 -9.48 -28.60 4.10
C PHE A 278 -10.63 -29.06 3.19
N LYS A 279 -10.74 -30.37 2.94
CA LYS A 279 -11.84 -30.96 2.17
C LYS A 279 -13.18 -30.78 2.88
#